data_AF-A0A5N7AV06-F1
#
_entry.id   AF-A0A5N7AV06-F1
#
_cell.length_a   1.000
_cell.length_b   1.000
_cell.length_c   1.000
_cell.angle_alpha   90.00
_cell.angle_beta   90.00
_cell.angle_gamma   90.00
#
_symmetry.space_group_name_H-M   'P 1'
#
loop_
_entity.id
_entity.type
_entity.pdbx_description
1 polymer ?
#
loop_
_entity_poly.entity_id
_entity_poly.type
_entity_poly.pdbx_seq_one_letter_code
_entity_poly.pdbx_strand_id
1 'polypeptide(L)'
;MAQFSADSWTPAVNVLTWFLLVTAILSVITRLGTKYWIFRKFTEDDYLSITSLVFCAAQSIAVSMATANGYGEHYESLSTSNIEQMMKSLYSANILFVFSMCFSKLALISFIDNLTPASTDHRIAVGLKIFTLIWAGIGIITSAFQCKPPRTWDYLYGKCFNIHAWWDYLGTTNILLECGMIMQAMLVIVRIQTHMKKKAVLAAVFLLRVAVIIMIICQLVYARQTSESPDLTHETWPVAISTQLVQSLSIVTACAPQFKPFLDNLRSTGMRLGGMTSYGHSQKEYGSYSVTRGRSRRVTVPSDTHELVPLPEQDAHQTTVTASRPSLGWDAESQSSQTHIIHETRTWAVTEVRRASVVESCK
;
A
#
# COMPACT_ATOMS: atom_id res chain seq x y z
N MET A 1 -11.34 23.09 -36.61
CA MET A 1 -10.53 23.93 -35.71
C MET A 1 -11.52 24.68 -34.83
N ALA A 2 -11.73 24.22 -33.60
CA ALA A 2 -12.63 24.88 -32.67
C ALA A 2 -11.98 26.18 -32.19
N GLN A 3 -12.62 27.31 -32.46
CA GLN A 3 -12.29 28.57 -31.79
C GLN A 3 -12.68 28.41 -30.32
N PHE A 4 -11.68 28.39 -29.43
CA PHE A 4 -11.93 28.44 -28.00
C PHE A 4 -12.49 29.82 -27.66
N SER A 5 -13.76 29.89 -27.28
CA SER A 5 -14.36 31.06 -26.64
C SER A 5 -13.59 31.37 -25.36
N ALA A 6 -13.08 32.60 -25.24
CA ALA A 6 -12.20 33.03 -24.15
C ALA A 6 -12.82 32.89 -22.75
N ASP A 7 -14.15 32.74 -22.67
CA ASP A 7 -14.92 32.63 -21.42
C ASP A 7 -15.47 31.21 -21.14
N SER A 8 -15.01 30.19 -21.87
CA SER A 8 -15.49 28.80 -21.69
C SER A 8 -14.56 27.95 -20.80
N TRP A 9 -15.12 27.29 -19.79
CA TRP A 9 -14.38 26.40 -18.87
C TRP A 9 -14.29 24.94 -19.37
N THR A 10 -14.98 24.64 -20.47
CA THR A 10 -15.00 23.36 -21.18
C THR A 10 -13.60 22.72 -21.36
N PRO A 11 -12.57 23.42 -21.89
CA PRO A 11 -11.24 22.83 -22.06
C PRO A 11 -10.58 22.47 -20.74
N ALA A 12 -10.74 23.28 -19.69
CA ALA A 12 -10.15 23.03 -18.39
C ALA A 12 -10.73 21.77 -17.73
N VAL A 13 -12.06 21.62 -17.76
CA VAL A 13 -12.75 20.43 -17.25
C VAL A 13 -12.29 19.16 -17.98
N ASN A 14 -12.19 19.22 -19.31
CA ASN A 14 -11.78 18.06 -20.10
C ASN A 14 -10.31 17.68 -19.85
N VAL A 15 -9.38 18.64 -19.91
CA VAL A 15 -7.94 18.38 -19.66
C VAL A 15 -7.72 17.79 -18.28
N LEU A 16 -8.36 18.36 -17.26
CA LEU A 16 -8.21 17.86 -15.88
C LEU A 16 -8.82 16.46 -15.73
N THR A 17 -9.96 16.18 -16.35
CA THR A 17 -10.59 14.86 -16.32
C THR A 17 -9.64 13.79 -16.88
N TRP A 18 -9.05 14.03 -18.05
CA TRP A 18 -8.10 13.09 -18.65
C TRP A 18 -6.82 12.94 -17.83
N PHE A 19 -6.27 14.05 -17.31
CA PHE A 19 -5.10 14.00 -16.44
C PHE A 19 -5.36 13.12 -15.20
N LEU A 20 -6.48 13.34 -14.52
CA LEU A 20 -6.85 12.57 -13.32
C LEU A 20 -7.12 11.10 -13.65
N LEU A 21 -7.76 10.81 -14.79
CA LEU A 21 -7.94 9.44 -15.26
C LEU A 21 -6.59 8.73 -15.46
N VAL A 22 -5.62 9.39 -16.11
CA VAL A 22 -4.27 8.83 -16.29
C VAL A 22 -3.61 8.57 -14.93
N THR A 23 -3.72 9.49 -13.97
CA THR A 23 -3.16 9.25 -12.63
C THR A 23 -3.81 8.07 -11.92
N ALA A 24 -5.12 7.87 -12.07
CA ALA A 24 -5.83 6.71 -11.51
C ALA A 24 -5.39 5.40 -12.18
N ILE A 25 -5.24 5.38 -13.51
CA ILE A 25 -4.73 4.24 -14.27
C ILE A 25 -3.33 3.85 -13.77
N LEU A 26 -2.41 4.83 -13.69
CA LEU A 26 -1.04 4.60 -13.22
C LEU A 26 -1.01 4.07 -11.79
N SER A 27 -1.87 4.58 -10.91
CA SER A 27 -1.96 4.12 -9.52
C SER A 27 -2.38 2.65 -9.43
N VAL A 28 -3.42 2.25 -10.18
CA VAL A 28 -3.90 0.85 -10.21
C VAL A 28 -2.88 -0.07 -10.86
N ILE A 29 -2.24 0.33 -11.97
CA ILE A 29 -1.17 -0.44 -12.60
C ILE A 29 -0.01 -0.66 -11.62
N THR A 30 0.41 0.40 -10.91
CA THR A 30 1.49 0.31 -9.92
C THR A 30 1.13 -0.66 -8.79
N ARG A 31 -0.12 -0.62 -8.32
CA ARG A 31 -0.65 -1.57 -7.31
C ARG A 31 -0.57 -3.01 -7.81
N LEU A 32 -1.13 -3.27 -8.99
CA LEU A 32 -1.17 -4.62 -9.57
C LEU A 32 0.24 -5.15 -9.86
N GLY A 33 1.12 -4.32 -10.43
CA GLY A 33 2.51 -4.66 -10.70
C GLY A 33 3.29 -4.98 -9.42
N THR A 34 3.15 -4.14 -8.39
CA THR A 34 3.76 -4.37 -7.06
C THR A 34 3.34 -5.71 -6.49
N LYS A 35 2.03 -5.99 -6.49
CA LYS A 35 1.48 -7.18 -5.87
C LYS A 35 1.81 -8.45 -6.66
N TYR A 36 1.74 -8.38 -7.99
CA TYR A 36 2.13 -9.48 -8.87
C TYR A 36 3.61 -9.83 -8.70
N TRP A 37 4.48 -8.82 -8.54
CA TRP A 37 5.91 -9.05 -8.31
C TRP A 37 6.19 -9.72 -6.95
N ILE A 38 5.49 -9.32 -5.88
CA ILE A 38 5.73 -9.84 -4.52
C ILE A 38 5.03 -11.18 -4.28
N PHE A 39 3.74 -11.27 -4.59
CA PHE A 39 2.87 -12.38 -4.17
C PHE A 39 2.51 -13.32 -5.32
N ARG A 40 2.72 -12.93 -6.58
CA ARG A 40 2.36 -13.70 -7.80
C ARG A 40 0.91 -14.21 -7.83
N LYS A 41 0.01 -13.58 -7.07
CA LYS A 41 -1.39 -13.96 -6.95
C LYS A 41 -2.27 -12.71 -6.86
N PHE A 42 -3.36 -12.74 -7.62
CA PHE A 42 -4.44 -11.75 -7.50
C PHE A 42 -5.41 -12.17 -6.39
N THR A 43 -5.90 -11.19 -5.64
CA THR A 43 -6.95 -11.40 -4.64
C THR A 43 -8.16 -10.52 -4.97
N GLU A 44 -9.26 -10.74 -4.26
CA GLU A 44 -10.55 -10.09 -4.53
C GLU A 44 -10.46 -8.55 -4.58
N ASP A 45 -9.63 -7.95 -3.73
CA ASP A 45 -9.41 -6.49 -3.71
C ASP A 45 -8.80 -5.93 -5.01
N ASP A 46 -8.05 -6.74 -5.78
CA ASP A 46 -7.50 -6.30 -7.06
C ASP A 46 -8.58 -6.22 -8.13
N TYR A 47 -9.48 -7.21 -8.18
CA TYR A 47 -10.62 -7.20 -9.10
C TYR A 47 -11.56 -6.03 -8.80
N LEU A 48 -11.80 -5.73 -7.52
CA LEU A 48 -12.59 -4.57 -7.11
C LEU A 48 -11.90 -3.26 -7.54
N SER A 49 -10.58 -3.15 -7.41
CA SER A 49 -9.81 -1.98 -7.84
C SER A 49 -9.84 -1.79 -9.36
N ILE A 50 -9.74 -2.86 -10.15
CA ILE A 50 -9.85 -2.81 -11.62
C ILE A 50 -11.26 -2.40 -12.02
N THR A 51 -12.28 -2.98 -11.38
CA THR A 51 -13.68 -2.64 -11.64
C THR A 51 -13.95 -1.15 -11.36
N SER A 52 -13.42 -0.64 -10.24
CA SER A 52 -13.48 0.79 -9.90
C SER A 52 -12.87 1.68 -10.99
N LEU A 53 -11.74 1.26 -11.58
CA LEU A 53 -11.06 1.98 -12.64
C LEU A 53 -11.86 1.99 -13.93
N VAL A 54 -12.49 0.87 -14.30
CA VAL A 54 -13.35 0.78 -15.48
C VAL A 54 -14.52 1.76 -15.37
N PHE A 55 -15.18 1.81 -14.21
CA PHE A 55 -16.25 2.79 -13.96
C PHE A 55 -15.72 4.23 -13.94
N CYS A 56 -14.49 4.47 -13.47
CA CYS A 56 -13.85 5.78 -13.53
C CYS A 56 -13.59 6.24 -14.97
N ALA A 57 -13.09 5.34 -15.83
CA ALA A 57 -12.90 5.61 -17.25
C ALA A 57 -14.24 5.89 -17.95
N ALA A 58 -15.25 5.06 -17.71
CA ALA A 58 -16.59 5.26 -18.27
C ALA A 58 -17.21 6.61 -17.84
N GLN A 59 -17.07 6.96 -16.56
CA GLN A 59 -17.53 8.25 -16.04
C GLN A 59 -16.76 9.42 -16.69
N SER A 60 -15.45 9.30 -16.85
CA SER A 60 -14.61 10.32 -17.49
C SER A 60 -15.01 10.53 -18.95
N ILE A 61 -15.30 9.46 -19.68
CA ILE A 61 -15.83 9.51 -21.05
C ILE A 61 -17.19 10.21 -21.08
N ALA A 62 -18.09 9.88 -20.15
CA ALA A 62 -19.40 10.53 -20.08
C ALA A 62 -19.28 12.04 -19.82
N VAL A 63 -18.33 12.47 -18.97
CA VAL A 63 -18.03 13.90 -18.76
C VAL A 63 -17.43 14.54 -20.01
N SER A 64 -16.53 13.86 -20.72
CA SER A 64 -16.02 14.35 -22.02
C SER A 64 -17.11 14.47 -23.09
N MET A 65 -18.12 13.60 -23.07
CA MET A 65 -19.29 13.74 -23.94
C MET A 65 -20.16 14.93 -23.52
N ALA A 66 -20.29 15.21 -22.21
CA ALA A 66 -21.00 16.38 -21.73
C ALA A 66 -20.30 17.68 -22.17
N THR A 67 -18.97 17.76 -22.05
CA THR A 67 -18.18 18.92 -22.51
C THR A 67 -18.24 19.11 -24.02
N ALA A 68 -18.26 18.02 -24.80
CA ALA A 68 -18.46 18.09 -26.24
C ALA A 68 -19.85 18.65 -26.63
N ASN A 69 -20.84 18.54 -25.75
CA ASN A 69 -22.19 19.08 -25.94
C ASN A 69 -22.39 20.45 -25.27
N GLY A 70 -21.32 21.12 -24.85
CA GLY A 70 -21.38 22.49 -24.31
C GLY A 70 -21.41 22.62 -22.79
N TYR A 71 -21.05 21.55 -22.05
CA TYR A 71 -20.88 21.65 -20.61
C TYR A 71 -19.74 22.62 -20.24
N GLY A 72 -20.06 23.68 -19.51
CA GLY A 72 -19.14 24.78 -19.18
C GLY A 72 -19.23 26.00 -20.11
N GLU A 73 -20.20 26.02 -21.02
CA GLU A 73 -20.60 27.20 -21.80
C GLU A 73 -21.86 27.85 -21.21
N HIS A 74 -22.14 29.10 -21.61
CA HIS A 74 -23.36 29.79 -21.20
C HIS A 74 -24.59 29.07 -21.74
N TYR A 75 -25.66 29.01 -20.93
CA TYR A 75 -26.90 28.34 -21.31
C TYR A 75 -27.49 28.90 -22.62
N GLU A 76 -27.38 30.22 -22.82
CA GLU A 76 -27.91 30.93 -23.99
C GLU A 76 -27.20 30.59 -25.32
N SER A 77 -25.95 30.11 -25.28
CA SER A 77 -25.21 29.74 -26.49
C SER A 77 -25.54 28.34 -27.00
N LEU A 78 -26.32 27.55 -26.24
CA LEU A 78 -26.55 26.14 -26.52
C LEU A 78 -27.87 25.88 -27.22
N SER A 79 -27.83 25.00 -28.23
CA SER A 79 -29.05 24.46 -28.83
C SER A 79 -29.78 23.54 -27.86
N THR A 80 -31.10 23.46 -27.97
CA THR A 80 -31.94 22.57 -27.13
C THR A 80 -31.54 21.09 -27.24
N SER A 81 -31.09 20.65 -28.42
CA SER A 81 -30.57 19.30 -28.62
C SER A 81 -29.25 19.03 -27.89
N ASN A 82 -28.38 20.04 -27.79
CA ASN A 82 -27.10 19.91 -27.08
C ASN A 82 -27.32 19.87 -25.57
N ILE A 83 -28.24 20.70 -25.07
CA ILE A 83 -28.65 20.70 -23.66
C ILE A 83 -29.18 19.31 -23.27
N GLU A 84 -30.07 18.71 -24.05
CA GLU A 84 -30.61 17.38 -23.73
C GLU A 84 -29.52 16.30 -23.70
N GLN A 85 -28.59 16.31 -24.66
CA GLN A 85 -27.47 15.36 -24.70
C GLN A 85 -26.53 15.55 -23.51
N MET A 86 -26.19 16.80 -23.18
CA MET A 86 -25.39 17.16 -22.02
C MET A 86 -26.00 16.61 -20.73
N MET A 87 -27.32 16.80 -20.52
CA MET A 87 -28.02 16.31 -19.33
C MET A 87 -27.99 14.78 -19.22
N LYS A 88 -28.18 14.06 -20.34
CA LYS A 88 -28.09 12.59 -20.39
C LYS A 88 -26.68 12.09 -20.07
N SER A 89 -25.66 12.77 -20.60
CA SER A 89 -24.25 12.48 -20.31
C SER A 89 -23.91 12.69 -18.84
N LEU A 90 -24.35 13.80 -18.24
CA LEU A 90 -24.11 14.11 -16.84
C LEU A 90 -24.89 13.17 -15.89
N TYR A 91 -26.12 12.82 -16.25
CA TYR A 91 -26.91 11.80 -15.55
C TYR A 91 -26.16 10.46 -15.51
N SER A 92 -25.66 10.01 -16.66
CA SER A 92 -24.88 8.78 -16.74
C SER A 92 -23.57 8.86 -15.94
N ALA A 93 -22.89 10.01 -16.00
CA ALA A 93 -21.66 10.26 -15.25
C ALA A 93 -21.87 10.17 -13.73
N ASN A 94 -22.97 10.71 -13.19
CA ASN A 94 -23.28 10.63 -11.76
C ASN A 94 -23.46 9.18 -11.28
N ILE A 95 -24.20 8.35 -12.03
CA ILE A 95 -24.39 6.93 -11.69
C ILE A 95 -23.05 6.18 -11.73
N LEU A 96 -22.25 6.40 -12.77
CA LEU A 96 -20.94 5.76 -12.93
C LEU A 96 -19.95 6.20 -11.83
N PHE A 97 -20.02 7.46 -11.39
CA PHE A 97 -19.25 7.97 -10.25
C PHE A 97 -19.57 7.19 -8.96
N VAL A 98 -20.84 6.97 -8.65
CA VAL A 98 -21.26 6.22 -7.45
C VAL A 98 -20.74 4.78 -7.50
N PHE A 99 -20.83 4.12 -8.66
CA PHE A 99 -20.26 2.78 -8.85
C PHE A 99 -18.75 2.77 -8.61
N SER A 100 -18.02 3.68 -9.23
CA SER A 100 -16.57 3.78 -9.08
C SER A 100 -16.17 4.00 -7.61
N MET A 101 -16.84 4.93 -6.92
CA MET A 101 -16.60 5.17 -5.49
C MET A 101 -16.88 3.95 -4.62
N CYS A 102 -17.98 3.22 -4.90
CA CYS A 102 -18.33 1.99 -4.21
C CYS A 102 -17.21 0.94 -4.33
N PHE A 103 -16.81 0.61 -5.56
CA PHE A 103 -15.79 -0.40 -5.80
C PHE A 103 -14.42 0.00 -5.25
N SER A 104 -14.03 1.28 -5.33
CA SER A 104 -12.81 1.80 -4.71
C SER A 104 -12.79 1.56 -3.19
N LYS A 105 -13.88 1.92 -2.51
CA LYS A 105 -14.02 1.72 -1.05
C LYS A 105 -14.02 0.24 -0.69
N LEU A 106 -14.76 -0.60 -1.42
CA LEU A 106 -14.79 -2.05 -1.20
C LEU A 106 -13.40 -2.68 -1.41
N ALA A 107 -12.63 -2.22 -2.39
CA ALA A 107 -11.26 -2.67 -2.62
C ALA A 107 -10.35 -2.34 -1.42
N LEU A 108 -10.47 -1.13 -0.85
CA LEU A 108 -9.70 -0.75 0.32
C LEU A 108 -10.14 -1.54 1.57
N ILE A 109 -11.44 -1.62 1.86
CA ILE A 109 -11.95 -2.31 3.05
C ILE A 109 -11.57 -3.78 3.01
N SER A 110 -11.70 -4.43 1.84
CA SER A 110 -11.31 -5.84 1.65
C SER A 110 -9.80 -6.02 1.78
N PHE A 111 -9.02 -5.06 1.30
CA PHE A 111 -7.58 -5.08 1.52
C PHE A 111 -7.25 -5.02 3.03
N ILE A 112 -7.80 -4.06 3.78
CA ILE A 112 -7.58 -3.91 5.24
C ILE A 112 -7.98 -5.16 6.02
N ASP A 113 -9.13 -5.74 5.66
CA ASP A 113 -9.67 -6.99 6.21
C ASP A 113 -8.67 -8.15 6.02
N ASN A 114 -8.13 -8.30 4.81
CA ASN A 114 -7.16 -9.36 4.49
C ASN A 114 -5.81 -9.22 5.22
N LEU A 115 -5.44 -8.03 5.72
CA LEU A 115 -4.19 -7.88 6.51
C LEU A 115 -4.34 -8.35 7.95
N THR A 116 -5.55 -8.47 8.47
CA THR A 116 -5.78 -8.62 9.91
C THR A 116 -6.42 -9.97 10.21
N PRO A 117 -5.79 -10.83 11.04
CA PRO A 117 -6.37 -12.12 11.40
C PRO A 117 -7.43 -12.05 12.51
N ALA A 118 -7.70 -10.87 13.07
CA ALA A 118 -8.60 -10.71 14.21
C ALA A 118 -10.08 -10.74 13.81
N SER A 119 -10.85 -11.62 14.43
CA SER A 119 -12.28 -11.82 14.14
C SER A 119 -13.15 -10.57 14.37
N THR A 120 -12.79 -9.72 15.34
CA THR A 120 -13.48 -8.45 15.58
C THR A 120 -13.29 -7.45 14.44
N ASP A 121 -12.09 -7.40 13.86
CA ASP A 121 -11.78 -6.48 12.76
C ASP A 121 -12.49 -6.91 11.47
N HIS A 122 -12.65 -8.22 11.28
CA HIS A 122 -13.47 -8.79 10.21
C HIS A 122 -14.95 -8.39 10.33
N ARG A 123 -15.53 -8.44 11.53
CA ARG A 123 -16.93 -8.01 11.75
C ARG A 123 -17.13 -6.53 11.41
N ILE A 124 -16.18 -5.67 11.79
CA ILE A 124 -16.21 -4.24 11.45
C ILE A 124 -16.08 -4.05 9.94
N ALA A 125 -15.16 -4.78 9.29
CA ALA A 125 -14.98 -4.74 7.84
C ALA A 125 -16.26 -5.14 7.09
N VAL A 126 -16.90 -6.23 7.48
CA VAL A 126 -18.18 -6.68 6.90
C VAL A 126 -19.26 -5.62 7.09
N GLY A 127 -19.38 -5.03 8.29
CA GLY A 127 -20.30 -3.93 8.54
C GLY A 127 -20.07 -2.73 7.61
N LEU A 128 -18.81 -2.33 7.40
CA LEU A 128 -18.45 -1.25 6.48
C LEU A 128 -18.69 -1.60 5.01
N LYS A 129 -18.45 -2.85 4.59
CA LYS A 129 -18.77 -3.33 3.23
C LYS A 129 -20.28 -3.23 2.97
N ILE A 130 -21.10 -3.72 3.91
CA ILE A 130 -22.56 -3.65 3.81
C ILE A 130 -23.03 -2.19 3.78
N PHE A 131 -22.51 -1.35 4.67
CA PHE A 131 -22.87 0.07 4.71
C PHE A 131 -22.49 0.79 3.40
N THR A 132 -21.33 0.48 2.82
CA THR A 132 -20.90 1.01 1.51
C THR A 132 -21.84 0.57 0.38
N LEU A 133 -22.25 -0.70 0.36
CA LEU A 133 -23.19 -1.23 -0.63
C LEU A 133 -24.57 -0.58 -0.52
N ILE A 134 -25.07 -0.40 0.70
CA ILE A 134 -26.35 0.29 0.96
C ILE A 134 -26.26 1.73 0.50
N TRP A 135 -25.19 2.44 0.87
CA TRP A 135 -24.96 3.83 0.44
C TRP A 135 -24.94 3.95 -1.09
N ALA A 136 -24.20 3.07 -1.78
CA ALA A 136 -24.14 3.05 -3.23
C ALA A 136 -25.49 2.70 -3.87
N GLY A 137 -26.20 1.70 -3.33
CA GLY A 137 -27.53 1.31 -3.80
C GLY A 137 -28.55 2.44 -3.69
N ILE A 138 -28.60 3.12 -2.53
CA ILE A 138 -29.44 4.30 -2.33
C ILE A 138 -29.03 5.39 -3.33
N GLY A 139 -27.74 5.69 -3.47
CA GLY A 139 -27.24 6.70 -4.40
C GLY A 139 -27.59 6.43 -5.86
N ILE A 140 -27.47 5.18 -6.32
CA ILE A 140 -27.82 4.77 -7.68
C ILE A 140 -29.33 4.88 -7.91
N ILE A 141 -30.15 4.35 -7.01
CA ILE A 141 -31.62 4.38 -7.15
C ILE A 141 -32.11 5.84 -7.15
N THR A 142 -31.64 6.65 -6.21
CA THR A 142 -32.04 8.05 -6.10
C THR A 142 -31.54 8.89 -7.28
N SER A 143 -30.33 8.63 -7.79
CA SER A 143 -29.84 9.26 -9.02
C SER A 143 -30.66 8.82 -10.24
N ALA A 144 -31.00 7.53 -10.35
CA ALA A 144 -31.77 7.00 -11.48
C ALA A 144 -33.20 7.57 -11.54
N PHE A 145 -33.80 7.82 -10.38
CA PHE A 145 -35.15 8.38 -10.22
C PHE A 145 -35.14 9.82 -9.71
N GLN A 146 -34.12 10.61 -10.09
CA GLN A 146 -33.99 11.99 -9.63
C GLN A 146 -35.15 12.90 -10.04
N CYS A 147 -35.75 12.65 -11.20
CA CYS A 147 -36.91 13.38 -11.74
C CYS A 147 -38.02 12.40 -12.18
N LYS A 148 -39.24 12.92 -12.38
CA LYS A 148 -40.39 12.08 -12.79
C LYS A 148 -40.15 11.39 -14.16
N PRO A 149 -40.39 10.08 -14.28
CA PRO A 149 -40.34 9.39 -15.57
C PRO A 149 -41.42 9.95 -16.52
N PRO A 150 -41.20 9.98 -17.84
CA PRO A 150 -40.16 9.25 -18.59
C PRO A 150 -38.82 9.98 -18.80
N ARG A 151 -38.70 11.26 -18.42
CA ARG A 151 -37.47 12.06 -18.59
C ARG A 151 -36.76 12.27 -17.24
N THR A 152 -36.21 11.20 -16.67
CA THR A 152 -35.55 11.26 -15.35
C THR A 152 -34.27 12.11 -15.34
N TRP A 153 -33.68 12.36 -16.51
CA TRP A 153 -32.49 13.21 -16.70
C TRP A 153 -32.82 14.71 -16.81
N ASP A 154 -34.09 15.09 -16.98
CA ASP A 154 -34.52 16.48 -17.24
C ASP A 154 -34.65 17.29 -15.93
N TYR A 155 -33.50 17.71 -15.38
CA TYR A 155 -33.45 18.53 -14.16
C TYR A 155 -33.82 20.00 -14.37
N LEU A 156 -34.02 20.46 -15.62
CA LEU A 156 -34.28 21.87 -15.94
C LEU A 156 -35.78 22.14 -16.10
N TYR A 157 -36.51 21.27 -16.82
CA TYR A 157 -37.94 21.40 -17.06
C TYR A 157 -38.79 20.36 -16.32
N GLY A 158 -38.15 19.31 -15.79
CA GLY A 158 -38.83 18.25 -15.04
C GLY A 158 -39.18 18.64 -13.60
N LYS A 159 -40.14 17.91 -13.02
CA LYS A 159 -40.38 17.94 -11.57
C LYS A 159 -39.46 16.92 -10.90
N CYS A 160 -38.43 17.41 -10.22
CA CYS A 160 -37.44 16.61 -9.49
C CYS A 160 -37.63 16.78 -7.98
N PHE A 161 -37.10 15.85 -7.18
CA PHE A 161 -37.00 16.09 -5.74
C PHE A 161 -35.92 17.15 -5.44
N ASN A 162 -35.79 17.55 -4.17
CA ASN A 162 -34.78 18.53 -3.78
C ASN A 162 -33.35 17.96 -3.98
N ILE A 163 -32.74 18.31 -5.11
CA ILE A 163 -31.40 17.86 -5.53
C ILE A 163 -30.34 18.29 -4.51
N HIS A 164 -30.52 19.44 -3.85
CA HIS A 164 -29.60 19.93 -2.82
C HIS A 164 -29.60 19.04 -1.58
N ALA A 165 -30.79 18.76 -1.04
CA ALA A 165 -30.94 17.89 0.12
C ALA A 165 -30.38 16.48 -0.16
N TRP A 166 -30.49 16.03 -1.41
CA TRP A 166 -29.93 14.76 -1.84
C TRP A 166 -28.39 14.77 -1.93
N TRP A 167 -27.78 15.79 -2.53
CA TRP A 167 -26.33 15.94 -2.55
C TRP A 167 -25.76 16.06 -1.14
N ASP A 168 -26.40 16.83 -0.26
CA ASP A 168 -26.02 16.95 1.14
C ASP A 168 -26.09 15.60 1.87
N TYR A 169 -27.17 14.83 1.66
CA TYR A 169 -27.30 13.48 2.22
C TYR A 169 -26.19 12.55 1.73
N LEU A 170 -25.97 12.48 0.41
CA LEU A 170 -24.95 11.62 -0.18
C LEU A 170 -23.54 12.00 0.25
N GLY A 171 -23.21 13.29 0.26
CA GLY A 171 -21.90 13.77 0.68
C GLY A 171 -21.66 13.57 2.18
N THR A 172 -22.64 13.85 3.03
CA THR A 172 -22.51 13.65 4.49
C THR A 172 -22.32 12.17 4.83
N THR A 173 -23.10 11.28 4.22
CA THR A 173 -22.95 9.83 4.41
C THR A 173 -21.64 9.29 3.83
N ASN A 174 -21.14 9.89 2.74
CA ASN A 174 -19.83 9.57 2.18
C ASN A 174 -18.68 9.97 3.13
N ILE A 175 -18.79 11.13 3.80
CA ILE A 175 -17.83 11.55 4.83
C ILE A 175 -17.86 10.57 6.01
N LEU A 176 -19.04 10.15 6.47
CA LEU A 176 -19.16 9.13 7.52
C LEU A 176 -18.50 7.80 7.14
N LEU A 177 -18.62 7.38 5.88
CA LEU A 177 -17.91 6.21 5.35
C LEU A 177 -16.39 6.37 5.41
N GLU A 178 -15.85 7.52 5.00
CA GLU A 178 -14.40 7.79 5.09
C GLU A 178 -13.92 7.79 6.55
N CYS A 179 -14.67 8.41 7.47
CA CYS A 179 -14.40 8.36 8.91
C CYS A 179 -14.40 6.92 9.44
N GLY A 180 -15.36 6.10 9.01
CA GLY A 180 -15.45 4.69 9.37
C GLY A 180 -14.22 3.88 8.91
N MET A 181 -13.75 4.11 7.69
CA MET A 181 -12.53 3.46 7.17
C MET A 181 -11.27 3.93 7.90
N ILE A 182 -11.15 5.22 8.23
CA ILE A 182 -10.07 5.75 9.06
C ILE A 182 -10.10 5.08 10.44
N MET A 183 -11.27 4.99 11.07
CA MET A 183 -11.40 4.33 12.37
C MET A 183 -11.02 2.85 12.29
N GLN A 184 -11.52 2.11 11.29
CA GLN A 184 -11.20 0.69 11.10
C GLN A 184 -9.70 0.49 11.01
N ALA A 185 -9.01 1.24 10.17
CA ALA A 185 -7.60 1.00 9.98
C ALA A 185 -6.76 1.56 11.16
N MET A 186 -7.23 2.56 11.93
CA MET A 186 -6.60 2.97 13.19
C MET A 186 -6.69 1.86 14.25
N LEU A 187 -7.84 1.18 14.37
CA LEU A 187 -7.98 0.02 15.25
C LEU A 187 -6.99 -1.10 14.91
N VAL A 188 -6.81 -1.37 13.61
CA VAL A 188 -5.82 -2.35 13.12
C VAL A 188 -4.39 -1.93 13.50
N ILE A 189 -4.01 -0.65 13.36
CA ILE A 189 -2.66 -0.18 13.76
C ILE A 189 -2.42 -0.36 15.25
N VAL A 190 -3.39 -0.01 16.10
CA VAL A 190 -3.22 -0.05 17.55
C VAL A 190 -3.02 -1.49 18.04
N ARG A 191 -3.76 -2.44 17.46
CA ARG A 191 -3.66 -3.86 17.81
C ARG A 191 -2.39 -4.53 17.29
N ILE A 192 -1.86 -4.08 16.16
CA ILE A 192 -0.63 -4.63 15.59
C ILE A 192 0.60 -4.17 16.38
N GLN A 193 1.29 -5.12 17.01
CA GLN A 193 2.58 -4.92 17.68
C GLN A 193 3.73 -4.82 16.65
N THR A 194 3.80 -3.72 15.90
CA THR A 194 4.91 -3.46 14.95
C THR A 194 5.82 -2.32 15.39
N HIS A 195 7.08 -2.38 14.94
CA HIS A 195 8.08 -1.34 15.12
C HIS A 195 7.59 0.03 14.62
N MET A 196 7.94 1.12 15.32
CA MET A 196 7.40 2.47 15.09
C MET A 196 7.49 2.96 13.63
N LYS A 197 8.54 2.56 12.91
CA LYS A 197 8.70 2.85 11.47
C LYS A 197 7.56 2.29 10.61
N LYS A 198 7.05 1.09 10.92
CA LYS A 198 5.94 0.46 10.19
C LYS A 198 4.60 1.13 10.54
N LYS A 199 4.44 1.60 11.79
CA LYS A 199 3.28 2.39 12.24
C LYS A 199 3.22 3.75 11.56
N ALA A 200 4.36 4.43 11.36
CA ALA A 200 4.43 5.71 10.66
C ALA A 200 3.94 5.63 9.20
N VAL A 201 4.31 4.57 8.47
CA VAL A 201 3.82 4.35 7.09
C VAL A 201 2.32 4.12 7.06
N LEU A 202 1.79 3.34 8.02
CA LEU A 202 0.35 3.16 8.12
C LEU A 202 -0.32 4.50 8.41
N ALA A 203 0.16 5.27 9.39
CA ALA A 203 -0.31 6.62 9.72
C ALA A 203 -0.35 7.56 8.49
N ALA A 204 0.66 7.51 7.61
CA ALA A 204 0.70 8.30 6.39
C ALA A 204 -0.47 7.98 5.43
N VAL A 205 -0.91 6.73 5.35
CA VAL A 205 -2.07 6.33 4.53
C VAL A 205 -3.38 6.93 5.09
N PHE A 206 -3.50 7.11 6.41
CA PHE A 206 -4.67 7.79 7.00
C PHE A 206 -4.70 9.27 6.70
N LEU A 207 -3.54 9.93 6.71
CA LEU A 207 -3.45 11.34 6.34
C LEU A 207 -3.98 11.58 4.92
N LEU A 208 -3.70 10.66 4.00
CA LEU A 208 -4.25 10.73 2.65
C LEU A 208 -5.79 10.61 2.63
N ARG A 209 -6.39 9.85 3.54
CA ARG A 209 -7.86 9.74 3.66
C ARG A 209 -8.50 11.02 4.19
N VAL A 210 -7.82 11.73 5.08
CA VAL A 210 -8.28 13.05 5.52
C VAL A 210 -8.36 14.03 4.34
N ALA A 211 -7.41 13.97 3.40
CA ALA A 211 -7.46 14.78 2.19
C ALA A 211 -8.70 14.48 1.32
N VAL A 212 -9.13 13.21 1.24
CA VAL A 212 -10.37 12.83 0.53
C VAL A 212 -11.59 13.49 1.20
N ILE A 213 -11.65 13.49 2.54
CA ILE A 213 -12.74 14.14 3.29
C ILE A 213 -12.80 15.64 2.98
N ILE A 214 -11.65 16.33 3.00
CA ILE A 214 -11.57 17.75 2.66
C ILE A 214 -12.12 18.00 1.25
N MET A 215 -11.75 17.16 0.28
CA MET A 215 -12.23 17.31 -1.08
C MET A 215 -13.74 17.06 -1.23
N ILE A 216 -14.32 16.13 -0.47
CA ILE A 216 -15.78 15.92 -0.43
C ILE A 216 -16.48 17.14 0.17
N ILE A 217 -15.91 17.77 1.20
CA ILE A 217 -16.46 19.01 1.78
C ILE A 217 -16.41 20.14 0.75
N CYS A 218 -15.28 20.32 0.05
CA CYS A 218 -15.18 21.30 -1.03
C CYS A 218 -16.23 21.05 -2.12
N GLN A 219 -16.41 19.80 -2.54
CA GLN A 219 -17.44 19.41 -3.51
C GLN A 219 -18.85 19.81 -3.06
N LEU A 220 -19.19 19.57 -1.79
CA LEU A 220 -20.48 19.98 -1.22
C LEU A 220 -20.66 21.49 -1.19
N VAL A 221 -19.62 22.24 -0.81
CA VAL A 221 -19.65 23.71 -0.80
C VAL A 221 -19.86 24.27 -2.21
N TYR A 222 -19.12 23.76 -3.20
CA TYR A 222 -19.31 24.17 -4.59
C TYR A 222 -20.69 23.79 -5.12
N ALA A 223 -21.20 22.59 -4.80
CA ALA A 223 -22.54 22.18 -5.21
C ALA A 223 -23.62 23.11 -4.65
N ARG A 224 -23.47 23.60 -3.42
CA ARG A 224 -24.36 24.59 -2.82
C ARG A 224 -24.26 25.96 -3.49
N GLN A 225 -23.04 26.45 -3.74
CA GLN A 225 -22.84 27.75 -4.39
C GLN A 225 -23.40 27.79 -5.81
N THR A 226 -23.12 26.77 -6.62
CA THR A 226 -23.64 26.68 -8.00
C THR A 226 -25.18 26.70 -8.05
N SER A 227 -25.82 26.17 -7.02
CA SER A 227 -27.28 26.07 -6.94
C SER A 227 -27.97 27.42 -6.71
N GLU A 228 -27.27 28.40 -6.16
CA GLU A 228 -27.78 29.75 -5.93
C GLU A 228 -27.57 30.67 -7.15
N SER A 229 -26.81 30.21 -8.15
CA SER A 229 -26.47 30.98 -9.35
C SER A 229 -27.58 30.91 -10.43
N PRO A 230 -27.88 32.03 -11.12
CA PRO A 230 -28.88 32.05 -12.19
C PRO A 230 -28.46 31.25 -13.44
N ASP A 231 -27.14 31.11 -13.69
CA ASP A 231 -26.58 30.36 -14.83
C ASP A 231 -25.95 29.02 -14.40
N LEU A 232 -26.78 28.00 -14.25
CA LEU A 232 -26.35 26.67 -13.83
C LEU A 232 -25.33 26.05 -14.80
N THR A 233 -25.46 26.22 -16.12
CA THR A 233 -24.59 25.56 -17.10
C THR A 233 -23.15 26.06 -17.08
N HIS A 234 -22.95 27.36 -16.81
CA HIS A 234 -21.63 27.96 -16.70
C HIS A 234 -21.01 27.67 -15.34
N GLU A 235 -21.75 27.88 -14.24
CA GLU A 235 -21.21 27.82 -12.87
C GLU A 235 -21.05 26.40 -12.29
N THR A 236 -21.37 25.33 -13.03
CA THR A 236 -21.22 23.93 -12.56
C THR A 236 -19.81 23.35 -12.80
N TRP A 237 -18.92 24.06 -13.50
CA TRP A 237 -17.56 23.56 -13.74
C TRP A 237 -16.77 23.22 -12.46
N PRO A 238 -16.87 23.96 -11.32
CA PRO A 238 -16.13 23.63 -10.10
C PRO A 238 -16.65 22.34 -9.45
N VAL A 239 -17.94 22.04 -9.59
CA VAL A 239 -18.57 20.81 -9.10
C VAL A 239 -18.05 19.61 -9.90
N ALA A 240 -17.95 19.71 -11.22
CA ALA A 240 -17.38 18.64 -12.04
C ALA A 240 -15.91 18.37 -11.69
N ILE A 241 -15.10 19.41 -11.56
CA ILE A 241 -13.68 19.28 -11.21
C ILE A 241 -13.51 18.65 -9.82
N SER A 242 -14.24 19.13 -8.83
CA SER A 242 -14.17 18.59 -7.48
C SER A 242 -14.64 17.13 -7.42
N THR A 243 -15.68 16.76 -8.16
CA THR A 243 -16.14 15.36 -8.30
C THR A 243 -15.04 14.46 -8.86
N GLN A 244 -14.35 14.92 -9.89
CA GLN A 244 -13.26 14.20 -10.53
C GLN A 244 -12.05 14.03 -9.61
N LEU A 245 -11.71 15.07 -8.84
CA LEU A 245 -10.66 15.01 -7.83
C LEU A 245 -11.02 14.05 -6.70
N VAL A 246 -12.26 14.08 -6.21
CA VAL A 246 -12.74 13.15 -5.17
C VAL A 246 -12.64 11.71 -5.66
N GLN A 247 -13.07 11.44 -6.89
CA GLN A 247 -13.01 10.11 -7.50
C GLN A 247 -11.57 9.62 -7.65
N SER A 248 -10.69 10.43 -8.24
CA SER A 248 -9.30 10.03 -8.47
C SER A 248 -8.54 9.85 -7.16
N LEU A 249 -8.69 10.76 -6.19
CA LEU A 249 -8.09 10.64 -4.86
C LEU A 249 -8.60 9.39 -4.14
N SER A 250 -9.88 9.08 -4.22
CA SER A 250 -10.43 7.85 -3.63
C SER A 250 -9.71 6.60 -4.17
N ILE A 251 -9.51 6.51 -5.48
CA ILE A 251 -8.81 5.38 -6.13
C ILE A 251 -7.33 5.34 -5.75
N VAL A 252 -6.64 6.49 -5.84
CA VAL A 252 -5.20 6.60 -5.51
C VAL A 252 -4.95 6.23 -4.06
N THR A 253 -5.77 6.75 -3.14
CA THR A 253 -5.66 6.42 -1.71
C THR A 253 -6.09 4.99 -1.39
N ALA A 254 -6.92 4.34 -2.21
CA ALA A 254 -7.22 2.91 -2.09
C ALA A 254 -6.04 2.02 -2.50
N CYS A 255 -5.13 2.53 -3.34
CA CYS A 255 -3.90 1.86 -3.78
C CYS A 255 -2.67 2.19 -2.91
N ALA A 256 -2.75 3.23 -2.07
CA ALA A 256 -1.65 3.70 -1.24
C ALA A 256 -1.07 2.64 -0.28
N PRO A 257 -1.87 1.87 0.49
CA PRO A 257 -1.28 0.96 1.47
C PRO A 257 -0.56 -0.25 0.84
N GLN A 258 -0.81 -0.58 -0.43
CA GLN A 258 -0.10 -1.61 -1.18
C GLN A 258 1.30 -1.18 -1.64
N PHE A 259 1.58 0.13 -1.69
CA PHE A 259 2.91 0.62 -2.10
C PHE A 259 3.98 0.43 -1.03
N LYS A 260 3.61 0.13 0.22
CA LYS A 260 4.57 -0.06 1.32
C LYS A 260 5.68 -1.09 1.03
N PRO A 261 5.38 -2.35 0.69
CA PRO A 261 6.42 -3.32 0.39
C PRO A 261 7.23 -2.96 -0.87
N PHE A 262 6.65 -2.21 -1.81
CA PHE A 262 7.40 -1.69 -2.97
C PHE A 262 8.42 -0.64 -2.56
N LEU A 263 8.02 0.35 -1.74
CA LEU A 263 8.92 1.40 -1.23
C LEU A 263 10.04 0.83 -0.36
N ASP A 264 9.73 -0.17 0.48
CA ASP A 264 10.73 -0.87 1.29
C ASP A 264 11.76 -1.61 0.41
N ASN A 265 11.33 -2.18 -0.72
CA ASN A 265 12.21 -2.86 -1.68
C ASN A 265 13.00 -1.90 -2.57
N LEU A 266 12.45 -0.74 -2.96
CA LEU A 266 13.20 0.30 -3.68
C LEU A 266 14.33 0.88 -2.82
N ARG A 267 14.09 1.00 -1.50
CA ARG A 267 15.10 1.45 -0.53
C ARG A 267 16.21 0.40 -0.34
N SER A 268 15.91 -0.89 -0.45
CA SER A 268 16.91 -1.96 -0.38
C SER A 268 17.67 -2.19 -1.70
N THR A 269 17.05 -1.89 -2.85
CA THR A 269 17.61 -2.12 -4.21
C THR A 269 18.49 -0.98 -4.73
N GLY A 270 18.77 0.05 -3.93
CA GLY A 270 19.88 0.98 -4.22
C GLY A 270 19.51 2.40 -4.62
N MET A 271 18.24 2.82 -4.54
CA MET A 271 17.92 4.26 -4.46
C MET A 271 18.14 4.78 -3.03
N ARG A 272 19.39 4.66 -2.56
CA ARG A 272 19.87 5.50 -1.48
C ARG A 272 20.21 6.84 -2.12
N LEU A 273 19.37 7.85 -1.90
CA LEU A 273 19.85 9.23 -1.87
C LEU A 273 20.75 9.36 -0.62
N GLY A 274 21.91 8.71 -0.66
CA GLY A 274 22.87 8.58 0.40
C GLY A 274 23.86 9.72 0.31
N GLY A 275 23.53 10.84 0.95
CA GLY A 275 24.42 11.98 1.03
C GLY A 275 23.87 13.03 1.97
N MET A 276 23.78 12.70 3.27
CA MET A 276 23.79 13.63 4.42
C MET A 276 23.08 12.96 5.61
N THR A 277 23.78 12.04 6.28
CA THR A 277 23.76 11.87 7.74
C THR A 277 24.79 10.80 8.07
N SER A 278 26.07 11.13 7.89
CA SER A 278 27.12 10.50 8.67
C SER A 278 27.41 11.46 9.82
N TYR A 279 26.83 11.20 10.99
CA TYR A 279 27.23 11.84 12.23
C TYR A 279 27.59 10.74 13.23
N GLY A 280 28.91 10.54 13.36
CA GLY A 280 29.60 10.13 14.58
C GLY A 280 29.30 8.74 15.14
N HIS A 281 29.87 7.68 14.54
CA HIS A 281 30.21 6.50 15.31
C HIS A 281 31.57 6.75 15.98
N SER A 282 31.53 7.05 17.29
CA SER A 282 32.72 7.24 18.13
C SER A 282 33.52 5.93 18.20
N GLN A 283 34.67 5.87 17.54
CA GLN A 283 35.68 4.85 17.78
C GLN A 283 36.38 5.17 19.10
N LYS A 284 36.22 4.30 20.10
CA LYS A 284 37.07 4.32 21.30
C LYS A 284 38.42 3.69 20.94
N GLU A 285 39.42 4.55 20.93
CA GLU A 285 40.84 4.26 20.81
C GLU A 285 41.33 3.53 22.08
N TYR A 286 41.97 2.37 21.92
CA TYR A 286 42.58 1.62 23.01
C TYR A 286 43.98 2.19 23.27
N GLY A 287 44.16 2.81 24.43
CA GLY A 287 45.40 3.47 24.83
C GLY A 287 46.59 2.52 24.94
N SER A 288 47.68 2.90 24.29
CA SER A 288 49.02 2.34 24.44
C SER A 288 49.67 2.87 25.73
N TYR A 289 49.95 2.00 26.70
CA TYR A 289 50.83 2.32 27.82
C TYR A 289 52.27 1.98 27.47
N SER A 290 53.10 3.01 27.38
CA SER A 290 54.56 2.94 27.40
C SER A 290 55.04 2.67 28.83
N VAL A 291 55.87 1.64 29.04
CA VAL A 291 56.69 1.54 30.26
C VAL A 291 58.12 1.13 29.92
N THR A 292 59.02 1.86 30.56
CA THR A 292 60.44 2.06 30.34
C THR A 292 61.31 0.91 30.84
N ARG A 293 62.49 0.81 30.24
CA ARG A 293 63.61 -0.11 30.48
C ARG A 293 64.22 0.05 31.90
N GLY A 294 64.54 -1.05 32.57
CA GLY A 294 65.33 -1.07 33.82
C GLY A 294 65.99 -2.44 34.06
N ARG A 295 67.29 -2.45 34.31
CA ARG A 295 68.21 -3.59 34.41
C ARG A 295 68.61 -3.81 35.88
N SER A 296 68.51 -5.02 36.43
CA SER A 296 69.43 -5.55 37.47
C SER A 296 69.17 -7.04 37.80
N ARG A 297 70.13 -7.65 38.49
CA ARG A 297 70.51 -9.07 38.53
C ARG A 297 70.35 -9.66 39.94
N ARG A 298 69.87 -10.92 40.02
CA ARG A 298 69.92 -11.95 41.11
C ARG A 298 69.38 -11.62 42.51
N VAL A 299 68.62 -12.57 43.08
CA VAL A 299 68.89 -13.34 44.33
C VAL A 299 67.78 -14.41 44.48
N THR A 300 68.12 -15.53 45.11
CA THR A 300 67.41 -16.83 45.15
C THR A 300 66.63 -17.05 46.48
N VAL A 301 65.73 -18.05 46.45
CA VAL A 301 65.11 -18.90 47.54
C VAL A 301 63.81 -18.37 48.22
N PRO A 302 62.92 -19.25 48.77
CA PRO A 302 61.84 -19.98 48.07
C PRO A 302 60.43 -19.71 48.68
N SER A 303 59.35 -20.13 48.02
CA SER A 303 58.05 -20.28 48.67
C SER A 303 57.26 -21.46 48.08
N ASP A 304 56.81 -22.30 49.00
CA ASP A 304 56.17 -23.60 48.81
C ASP A 304 54.89 -23.53 47.97
N THR A 305 54.81 -24.37 46.94
CA THR A 305 53.56 -24.70 46.25
C THR A 305 53.41 -26.22 46.22
N HIS A 306 52.24 -26.67 46.68
CA HIS A 306 51.87 -28.08 46.81
C HIS A 306 51.95 -28.83 45.48
N GLU A 307 52.76 -29.89 45.47
CA GLU A 307 52.93 -30.84 44.36
C GLU A 307 51.86 -31.95 44.47
N LEU A 308 51.04 -32.10 43.42
CA LEU A 308 50.10 -33.21 43.30
C LEU A 308 50.81 -34.39 42.62
N VAL A 309 50.85 -35.52 43.31
CA VAL A 309 51.41 -36.80 42.84
C VAL A 309 50.48 -37.43 41.79
N PRO A 310 50.98 -37.84 40.61
CA PRO A 310 50.18 -38.59 39.63
C PRO A 310 50.05 -40.07 40.04
N LEU A 311 48.84 -40.61 39.93
CA LEU A 311 48.57 -42.05 40.04
C LEU A 311 49.02 -42.80 38.78
N PRO A 312 49.45 -44.08 38.88
CA PRO A 312 49.90 -44.86 37.73
C PRO A 312 48.70 -45.36 36.92
N GLU A 313 48.64 -45.00 35.63
CA GLU A 313 47.64 -45.50 34.69
C GLU A 313 48.30 -46.48 33.71
N GLN A 314 47.80 -47.71 33.73
CA GLN A 314 48.18 -48.85 32.90
C GLN A 314 47.90 -48.61 31.42
N ASP A 315 48.86 -49.02 30.58
CA ASP A 315 48.73 -49.37 29.16
C ASP A 315 47.75 -48.55 28.31
N ALA A 316 48.18 -47.36 27.91
CA ALA A 316 47.59 -46.63 26.79
C ALA A 316 48.59 -46.50 25.64
N HIS A 317 48.25 -47.12 24.50
CA HIS A 317 49.01 -47.02 23.25
C HIS A 317 49.13 -45.56 22.79
N GLN A 318 50.37 -45.07 22.68
CA GLN A 318 50.68 -43.72 22.21
C GLN A 318 50.67 -43.66 20.68
N THR A 319 49.63 -43.08 20.07
CA THR A 319 49.64 -42.73 18.65
C THR A 319 50.17 -41.31 18.45
N THR A 320 51.39 -41.21 17.93
CA THR A 320 52.03 -39.96 17.49
C THR A 320 51.50 -39.57 16.11
N VAL A 321 50.80 -38.45 16.00
CA VAL A 321 50.35 -37.89 14.72
C VAL A 321 51.30 -36.76 14.32
N THR A 322 52.14 -37.03 13.32
CA THR A 322 53.03 -36.02 12.72
C THR A 322 52.32 -35.39 11.53
N ALA A 323 51.97 -34.09 11.62
CA ALA A 323 51.47 -33.34 10.48
C ALA A 323 52.63 -32.65 9.75
N SER A 324 53.00 -33.15 8.58
CA SER A 324 53.95 -32.51 7.68
C SER A 324 53.25 -31.45 6.82
N ARG A 325 53.61 -30.18 6.96
CA ARG A 325 53.26 -29.09 6.02
C ARG A 325 54.22 -29.11 4.83
N PRO A 326 53.75 -29.21 3.57
CA PRO A 326 54.57 -28.83 2.42
C PRO A 326 54.54 -27.31 2.25
N SER A 327 55.70 -26.76 1.90
CA SER A 327 56.00 -25.35 1.67
C SER A 327 55.38 -24.78 0.39
N LEU A 328 55.09 -23.48 0.46
CA LEU A 328 54.86 -22.47 -0.58
C LEU A 328 55.06 -22.89 -2.05
N GLY A 329 53.98 -22.74 -2.85
CA GLY A 329 54.02 -22.42 -4.27
C GLY A 329 52.96 -21.35 -4.53
N TRP A 330 53.39 -20.15 -4.91
CA TRP A 330 52.52 -19.04 -5.29
C TRP A 330 52.16 -19.22 -6.75
N ASP A 331 50.88 -19.40 -7.08
CA ASP A 331 50.37 -19.13 -8.43
C ASP A 331 49.11 -18.29 -8.31
N ALA A 332 49.21 -17.09 -8.88
CA ALA A 332 48.15 -16.13 -9.03
C ALA A 332 47.38 -16.47 -10.30
N GLU A 333 46.11 -16.85 -10.18
CA GLU A 333 45.14 -16.60 -11.25
C GLU A 333 43.71 -16.57 -10.72
N SER A 334 42.98 -15.54 -11.17
CA SER A 334 41.59 -15.28 -10.87
C SER A 334 40.69 -16.40 -11.39
N GLN A 335 39.72 -16.86 -10.60
CA GLN A 335 38.28 -16.72 -10.89
C GLN A 335 37.39 -17.56 -9.94
N SER A 336 36.26 -16.92 -9.58
CA SER A 336 35.02 -17.51 -9.06
C SER A 336 34.93 -17.88 -7.56
N SER A 337 33.98 -17.21 -6.91
CA SER A 337 33.61 -17.33 -5.51
C SER A 337 32.75 -18.57 -5.24
N GLN A 338 33.31 -19.77 -5.34
CA GLN A 338 32.63 -21.00 -4.91
C GLN A 338 33.55 -21.95 -4.12
N THR A 339 34.11 -21.51 -2.99
CA THR A 339 34.81 -22.43 -2.07
C THR A 339 34.79 -21.91 -0.64
N HIS A 340 33.64 -22.02 0.02
CA HIS A 340 33.59 -22.03 1.49
C HIS A 340 32.44 -22.91 1.99
N ILE A 341 32.46 -24.19 1.60
CA ILE A 341 31.68 -25.23 2.26
C ILE A 341 32.65 -26.35 2.61
N ILE A 342 33.03 -26.40 3.88
CA ILE A 342 33.83 -27.50 4.43
C ILE A 342 32.84 -28.64 4.69
N HIS A 343 32.91 -29.71 3.89
CA HIS A 343 32.17 -30.93 4.14
C HIS A 343 32.96 -31.83 5.10
N GLU A 344 32.51 -31.92 6.35
CA GLU A 344 33.00 -32.91 7.30
C GLU A 344 32.23 -34.23 7.06
N THR A 345 32.87 -35.23 6.45
CA THR A 345 32.27 -36.55 6.24
C THR A 345 32.74 -37.49 7.34
N ARG A 346 31.83 -37.97 8.19
CA ARG A 346 32.12 -38.99 9.22
C ARG A 346 31.47 -40.31 8.83
N THR A 347 32.26 -41.37 8.69
CA THR A 347 31.80 -42.74 8.46
C THR A 347 31.86 -43.54 9.75
N TRP A 348 30.77 -44.24 10.09
CA TRP A 348 30.70 -45.14 11.24
C TRP A 348 30.67 -46.58 10.74
N ALA A 349 31.50 -47.46 11.31
CA ALA A 349 31.39 -48.90 11.12
C ALA A 349 30.59 -49.49 12.30
N VAL A 350 29.42 -50.05 12.02
CA VAL A 350 28.59 -50.74 13.01
C VAL A 350 28.91 -52.23 12.96
N THR A 351 29.55 -52.75 14.00
CA THR A 351 29.77 -54.19 14.18
C THR A 351 28.77 -54.74 15.18
N GLU A 352 27.87 -55.61 14.70
CA GLU A 352 26.87 -56.29 15.51
C GLU A 352 27.46 -57.59 16.06
N VAL A 353 27.60 -57.72 17.38
CA VAL A 353 28.05 -58.95 18.04
C VAL A 353 26.83 -59.77 18.45
N ARG A 354 26.61 -60.89 17.78
CA ARG A 354 25.53 -61.84 18.11
C ARG A 354 25.95 -62.67 19.34
N ARG A 355 25.30 -62.44 20.48
CA ARG A 355 25.51 -63.22 21.72
C ARG A 355 24.89 -64.62 21.55
N ALA A 356 25.72 -65.66 21.54
CA ALA A 356 25.26 -67.05 21.54
C ALA A 356 24.63 -67.40 22.91
N SER A 357 23.43 -67.98 22.90
CA SER A 357 22.81 -68.57 24.08
C SER A 357 23.40 -69.95 24.35
N VAL A 358 24.04 -70.07 25.51
CA VAL A 358 24.48 -71.35 26.10
C VAL A 358 23.23 -72.10 26.54
N VAL A 359 23.02 -73.30 25.99
CA VAL A 359 22.05 -74.28 26.50
C VAL A 359 22.78 -75.10 27.55
N GLU A 360 22.41 -74.92 28.82
CA GLU A 360 22.89 -75.74 29.93
C GLU A 360 21.76 -76.65 30.39
N SER A 361 22.04 -77.96 30.41
CA SER A 361 21.12 -79.04 30.76
C SER A 361 21.52 -79.64 32.11
N CYS A 362 20.62 -79.58 33.10
CA CYS A 362 20.54 -80.40 34.32
C CYS A 362 19.29 -79.91 35.08
N LYS A 363 18.38 -80.71 35.62
CA LYS A 363 18.43 -82.10 36.11
C LYS A 363 17.00 -82.63 36.17
#